data_AF-A0A9D6IB41-F1
#
_entry.id   AF-A0A9D6IB41-F1
#
_cell.length_a   1.000
_cell.length_b   1.000
_cell.length_c   1.000
_cell.angle_alpha   90.00
_cell.angle_beta   90.00
_cell.angle_gamma   90.00
#
_symmetry.space_group_name_H-M   'P 1'
#
loop_
_entity.id
_entity.type
_entity.pdbx_description
1 polymer ?
#
loop_
_entity_poly.entity_id
_entity_poly.type
_entity_poly.pdbx_seq_one_letter_code
_entity_poly.pdbx_strand_id
1 'polypeptide(L)'
;MKGILADVHLAGDIEKLVSAMQKEPWTEYWDFLGMILYHFDDVGLTPTSVDTEIWLRCQAEQVVLITNNRNEDSTDSLETAIRTLNTPTSLPVFTIGNLARFQKNKAYADRV
;
A
#
# COMPACT_ATOMS: atom_id res chain seq x y z
N MET A 1 -8.06 6.50 8.92
CA MET A 1 -6.84 5.97 8.29
C MET A 1 -5.65 6.35 9.16
N LYS A 2 -4.73 5.42 9.44
CA LYS A 2 -3.55 5.63 10.30
C LYS A 2 -2.23 5.68 9.52
N GLY A 3 -2.23 5.30 8.25
CA GLY A 3 -1.00 5.18 7.49
C GLY A 3 -1.15 4.32 6.25
N ILE A 4 -0.01 3.90 5.73
CA ILE A 4 0.12 3.02 4.57
C ILE A 4 0.89 1.75 4.93
N LEU A 5 0.60 0.66 4.24
CA LEU A 5 1.34 -0.59 4.29
C LEU A 5 1.70 -1.00 2.87
N ALA A 6 2.98 -1.29 2.67
CA ALA A 6 3.47 -1.80 1.42
C ALA A 6 3.25 -3.31 1.35
N ASP A 7 2.77 -3.81 0.22
CA ASP A 7 2.92 -5.21 -0.14
C ASP A 7 4.38 -5.65 0.05
N VAL A 8 4.60 -6.88 0.50
CA VAL A 8 5.93 -7.37 0.91
C VAL A 8 6.97 -7.23 -0.21
N HIS A 9 6.55 -7.39 -1.46
CA HIS A 9 7.45 -7.26 -2.62
C HIS A 9 7.80 -5.81 -2.97
N LEU A 10 7.13 -4.83 -2.36
CA LEU A 10 7.29 -3.41 -2.63
C LEU A 10 7.89 -2.62 -1.49
N ALA A 11 8.15 -3.24 -0.33
CA ALA A 11 8.59 -2.55 0.88
C ALA A 11 9.69 -1.51 0.60
N GLY A 12 10.79 -1.92 -0.06
CA GLY A 12 11.90 -1.02 -0.37
C GLY A 12 11.60 0.07 -1.41
N ASP A 13 10.60 -0.12 -2.27
CA ASP A 13 10.17 0.91 -3.22
C ASP A 13 9.22 1.93 -2.57
N ILE A 14 8.33 1.45 -1.69
CA ILE A 14 7.45 2.32 -0.90
C ILE A 14 8.23 3.11 0.14
N GLU A 15 9.27 2.55 0.75
CA GLU A 15 10.16 3.30 1.65
C GLU A 15 10.78 4.52 0.95
N LYS A 16 11.18 4.37 -0.32
CA LYS A 16 11.70 5.50 -1.11
C LYS A 16 10.61 6.53 -1.41
N LEU A 17 9.40 6.07 -1.74
CA LEU A 17 8.25 6.94 -1.95
C LEU A 17 7.94 7.75 -0.68
N VAL A 18 7.85 7.08 0.47
CA VAL A 18 7.61 7.71 1.77
C VAL A 18 8.71 8.71 2.11
N SER A 19 9.98 8.35 1.88
CA SER A 19 11.09 9.28 2.11
C SER A 19 11.01 10.53 1.23
N ALA A 20 10.41 10.43 0.03
CA ALA A 20 10.13 11.59 -0.82
C ALA A 20 8.91 12.39 -0.30
N MET A 21 7.86 11.71 0.17
CA MET A 21 6.66 12.36 0.73
C MET A 21 6.93 13.06 2.07
N GLN A 22 7.95 12.63 2.81
CA GLN A 22 8.43 13.27 4.04
C GLN A 22 9.31 14.50 3.78
N LYS A 23 9.46 14.92 2.52
CA LYS A 23 10.21 16.11 2.10
C LYS A 23 9.28 17.07 1.35
N GLU A 24 9.73 18.30 1.17
CA GLU A 24 9.05 19.29 0.34
C GLU A 24 8.79 18.76 -1.09
N PRO A 25 7.61 19.02 -1.68
CA PRO A 25 6.51 19.85 -1.17
C PRO A 25 5.49 19.10 -0.28
N TRP A 26 5.75 17.83 0.05
CA TRP A 26 4.75 16.92 0.63
C TRP A 26 4.76 16.85 2.16
N THR A 27 5.87 17.29 2.80
CA THR A 27 6.06 17.24 4.27
C THR A 27 4.86 17.76 5.05
N GLU A 28 4.32 18.94 4.71
CA GLU A 28 3.19 19.52 5.45
C GLU A 28 1.97 18.60 5.43
N TYR A 29 1.68 17.97 4.30
CA TYR A 29 0.57 17.02 4.18
C TYR A 29 0.85 15.72 4.91
N TRP A 30 2.07 15.20 4.83
CA TRP A 30 2.47 13.98 5.51
C TRP A 30 2.30 14.12 7.03
N ASP A 31 2.77 15.25 7.58
CA ASP A 31 2.71 15.55 9.01
C ASP A 31 1.27 15.86 9.45
N PHE A 32 0.53 16.66 8.67
CA PHE A 32 -0.88 16.98 8.96
C PHE A 32 -1.76 15.74 9.01
N LEU A 33 -1.56 14.80 8.08
CA LEU A 33 -2.31 13.54 8.04
C LEU A 33 -1.84 12.52 9.08
N GLY A 34 -0.71 12.76 9.76
CA GLY A 34 -0.15 11.85 10.75
C GLY A 34 0.21 10.49 10.15
N MET A 35 0.72 10.48 8.91
CA MET A 35 0.95 9.25 8.16
C MET A 35 2.13 8.45 8.71
N ILE A 36 1.91 7.14 8.86
CA ILE A 36 2.93 6.17 9.26
C ILE A 36 3.08 5.13 8.15
N LEU A 37 4.31 4.71 7.87
CA LEU A 37 4.58 3.52 7.07
C LEU A 37 4.63 2.31 8.00
N TYR A 38 3.72 1.36 7.79
CA TYR A 38 3.69 0.08 8.48
C TYR A 38 4.33 -1.00 7.62
N HIS A 39 5.03 -1.92 8.27
CA HIS A 39 5.51 -3.17 7.71
C HIS A 39 4.60 -4.32 8.16
N PHE A 40 4.72 -5.48 7.52
CA PHE A 40 3.89 -6.64 7.83
C PHE A 40 3.96 -7.04 9.31
N ASP A 41 5.17 -7.04 9.88
CA ASP A 41 5.39 -7.41 11.28
C ASP A 41 4.69 -6.45 12.27
N ASP A 42 4.53 -5.17 11.91
CA ASP A 42 3.85 -4.18 12.76
C ASP A 42 2.35 -4.46 12.94
N VAL A 43 1.75 -5.20 11.99
CA VAL A 43 0.34 -5.55 11.96
C VAL A 43 0.09 -7.05 12.09
N GLY A 44 1.13 -7.82 12.44
CA GLY A 44 1.06 -9.27 12.65
C GLY A 44 0.83 -10.08 11.38
N LEU A 45 1.19 -9.55 10.20
CA LEU A 45 1.22 -10.28 8.94
C LEU A 45 2.57 -10.97 8.76
N THR A 46 2.61 -11.99 7.90
CA THR A 46 3.84 -12.68 7.52
C THR A 46 4.06 -12.56 6.02
N PRO A 47 5.31 -12.69 5.51
CA PRO A 47 5.56 -12.72 4.06
C PRO A 47 4.80 -13.81 3.29
N THR A 48 4.25 -14.80 4.01
CA THR A 48 3.45 -15.91 3.46
C THR A 48 1.94 -15.71 3.63
N SER A 49 1.50 -14.60 4.23
CA SER A 49 0.08 -14.26 4.35
C SER A 49 -0.55 -14.11 2.97
N VAL A 50 -1.77 -14.61 2.81
CA VAL A 50 -2.50 -14.55 1.53
C VAL A 50 -3.16 -13.19 1.34
N ASP A 51 -3.45 -12.77 0.10
CA ASP A 51 -3.93 -11.40 -0.17
C ASP A 51 -5.22 -11.06 0.58
N THR A 52 -6.15 -12.01 0.71
CA THR A 52 -7.37 -11.82 1.49
C THR A 52 -7.08 -11.50 2.96
N GLU A 53 -6.11 -12.18 3.58
CA GLU A 53 -5.68 -11.93 4.96
C GLU A 53 -5.02 -10.55 5.08
N ILE A 54 -4.13 -10.22 4.15
CA ILE A 54 -3.45 -8.92 4.08
C ILE A 54 -4.48 -7.80 3.96
N TRP A 55 -5.46 -7.93 3.05
CA TRP A 55 -6.51 -6.94 2.85
C TRP A 55 -7.35 -6.76 4.11
N LEU A 56 -7.87 -7.85 4.69
CA LEU A 56 -8.67 -7.80 5.92
C LEU A 56 -7.92 -7.15 7.08
N ARG A 57 -6.62 -7.47 7.23
CA ARG A 57 -5.78 -6.86 8.25
C ARG A 57 -5.64 -5.35 8.02
N CYS A 58 -5.38 -4.91 6.79
CA CYS A 58 -5.31 -3.49 6.45
C CYS A 58 -6.60 -2.74 6.81
N GLN A 59 -7.75 -3.33 6.51
CA GLN A 59 -9.06 -2.76 6.89
C GLN A 59 -9.21 -2.65 8.43
N ALA A 60 -8.87 -3.71 9.16
CA ALA A 60 -8.96 -3.75 10.62
C ALA A 60 -8.04 -2.72 11.29
N GLU A 61 -6.80 -2.60 10.83
CA GLU A 61 -5.81 -1.67 11.39
C GLU A 61 -5.99 -0.22 10.90
N GLN A 62 -6.91 0.00 9.97
CA GLN A 62 -7.16 1.29 9.32
C GLN A 62 -5.95 1.81 8.53
N VAL A 63 -5.24 0.90 7.87
CA VAL A 63 -4.04 1.18 7.06
C VAL A 63 -4.35 0.94 5.59
N VAL A 64 -3.86 1.83 4.72
CA VAL A 64 -4.06 1.70 3.27
C VAL A 64 -3.00 0.80 2.65
N LEU A 65 -3.43 -0.22 1.93
CA LEU A 65 -2.53 -1.11 1.20
C LEU A 65 -2.06 -0.47 -0.10
N ILE A 66 -0.74 -0.49 -0.34
CA ILE A 66 -0.12 -0.18 -1.62
C ILE A 66 0.47 -1.45 -2.21
N THR A 67 0.05 -1.80 -3.43
CA THR A 67 0.52 -2.98 -4.18
C THR A 67 0.88 -2.60 -5.62
N ASN A 68 1.41 -3.54 -6.40
CA ASN A 68 1.63 -3.46 -7.84
C ASN A 68 0.92 -4.62 -8.56
N ASN A 69 0.24 -5.49 -7.81
CA ASN A 69 -0.52 -6.62 -8.34
C ASN A 69 -1.95 -6.56 -7.81
N ARG A 70 -2.91 -6.47 -8.72
CA ARG A 70 -4.34 -6.56 -8.39
C ARG A 70 -5.06 -7.47 -9.38
N ASN A 71 -4.37 -8.52 -9.82
CA ASN A 71 -4.95 -9.50 -10.72
C ASN A 71 -5.91 -10.42 -9.96
N GLU A 72 -6.90 -10.95 -10.68
CA GLU A 72 -7.87 -11.92 -10.15
C GLU A 72 -7.39 -13.34 -10.44
N ASP A 73 -6.23 -13.70 -9.88
CA ASP A 73 -5.52 -14.95 -10.24
C ASP A 73 -5.97 -16.17 -9.41
N SER A 74 -6.68 -15.96 -8.29
CA SER A 74 -7.19 -17.03 -7.42
C SER A 74 -8.32 -16.56 -6.50
N THR A 75 -8.97 -17.49 -5.79
CA THR A 75 -9.99 -17.18 -4.77
C THR A 75 -9.46 -16.37 -3.60
N ASP A 76 -8.16 -16.47 -3.33
CA ASP A 76 -7.48 -15.72 -2.27
C ASP A 76 -6.77 -14.48 -2.81
N SER A 77 -7.05 -14.10 -4.06
CA SER A 77 -6.46 -12.91 -4.68
C SER A 77 -7.03 -11.61 -4.11
N LEU A 78 -6.22 -10.56 -4.16
CA LEU A 78 -6.62 -9.24 -3.69
C LEU A 78 -7.86 -8.70 -4.41
N GLU A 79 -7.98 -8.90 -5.72
CA GLU A 79 -9.16 -8.47 -6.48
C GLU A 79 -10.41 -9.23 -6.03
N THR A 80 -10.33 -10.55 -5.82
CA THR A 80 -11.46 -11.34 -5.30
C THR A 80 -11.87 -10.88 -3.91
N ALA A 81 -10.91 -10.61 -3.01
CA ALA A 81 -11.19 -10.08 -1.67
C ALA A 81 -11.94 -8.74 -1.74
N ILE A 82 -11.47 -7.81 -2.59
CA ILE A 82 -12.15 -6.52 -2.80
C ILE A 82 -13.55 -6.73 -3.39
N ARG A 83 -13.73 -7.61 -4.39
CA ARG A 83 -15.06 -7.81 -4.99
C ARG A 83 -16.08 -8.40 -4.02
N THR A 84 -15.64 -9.29 -3.14
CA THR A 84 -16.54 -10.11 -2.31
C THR A 84 -16.74 -9.57 -0.89
N LEU A 85 -15.76 -8.88 -0.33
CA LEU A 85 -15.76 -8.45 1.08
C LEU A 85 -15.83 -6.93 1.25
N ASN A 86 -15.73 -6.15 0.17
CA ASN A 86 -15.74 -4.69 0.23
C ASN A 86 -17.08 -4.13 0.73
N THR A 87 -16.99 -3.04 1.49
CA THR A 87 -18.12 -2.28 2.01
C THR A 87 -17.95 -0.80 1.64
N PRO A 88 -19.01 0.03 1.71
CA PRO A 88 -18.88 1.47 1.45
C PRO A 88 -17.87 2.19 2.37
N THR A 89 -17.49 1.58 3.50
CA THR A 89 -16.55 2.13 4.48
C THR A 89 -15.15 1.54 4.38
N SER A 90 -14.93 0.57 3.49
CA SER A 90 -13.62 -0.05 3.32
C SER A 90 -12.62 0.96 2.73
N LEU A 91 -11.39 0.90 3.22
CA LEU A 91 -10.27 1.68 2.72
C LEU A 91 -9.91 1.28 1.30
N PRO A 92 -9.50 2.24 0.45
CA PRO A 92 -9.03 1.96 -0.89
C PRO A 92 -7.71 1.18 -0.86
N VAL A 93 -7.43 0.49 -1.96
CA VAL A 93 -6.11 -0.07 -2.28
C VAL A 93 -5.52 0.77 -3.40
N PHE A 94 -4.29 1.23 -3.26
CA PHE A 94 -3.56 1.92 -4.32
C PHE A 94 -2.63 0.96 -5.06
N THR A 95 -2.69 0.99 -6.39
CA THR A 95 -1.88 0.12 -7.24
C THR A 95 -0.86 0.94 -8.02
N ILE A 96 0.43 0.62 -7.88
CA ILE A 96 1.50 1.15 -8.72
C ILE A 96 1.38 0.52 -10.10
N GLY A 97 0.75 1.23 -11.03
CA GLY A 97 0.46 0.71 -12.38
C GLY A 97 1.69 0.41 -13.24
N ASN A 98 2.86 0.96 -12.93
CA ASN A 98 4.11 0.62 -13.61
C ASN A 98 5.32 0.70 -12.67
N LEU A 99 5.55 -0.38 -11.93
CA LEU A 99 6.65 -0.46 -10.96
C LEU A 99 8.03 -0.29 -11.63
N ALA A 100 8.25 -0.91 -12.79
CA ALA A 100 9.54 -0.83 -13.48
C ALA A 100 9.89 0.62 -13.87
N ARG A 101 8.90 1.41 -14.29
CA ARG A 101 9.08 2.83 -14.59
C ARG A 101 9.27 3.66 -13.33
N PHE A 102 8.51 3.36 -12.27
CA PHE A 102 8.68 3.99 -10.95
C PHE A 102 10.12 3.84 -10.45
N GLN A 103 10.68 2.62 -10.52
CA GLN A 103 12.05 2.34 -10.08
C GLN A 103 13.14 3.00 -10.92
N LYS A 104 12.95 3.07 -12.25
CA LYS A 104 14.03 3.45 -13.20
C LYS A 104 13.98 4.91 -13.66
N ASN A 105 12.85 5.60 -13.47
CA ASN A 105 12.66 6.94 -13.99
C ASN A 105 12.28 7.91 -12.86
N LYS A 106 13.29 8.64 -12.38
CA LYS A 106 13.11 9.66 -11.32
C LYS A 106 12.06 10.71 -11.69
N ALA A 107 12.05 11.22 -12.92
CA ALA A 107 11.06 12.21 -13.36
C ALA A 107 9.63 11.65 -13.45
N TYR A 108 9.46 10.33 -13.51
CA TYR A 108 8.16 9.68 -13.38
C TYR A 108 7.80 9.50 -11.89
N ALA A 109 8.76 9.07 -11.07
CA ALA A 109 8.58 8.94 -9.62
C ALA A 109 8.41 10.28 -8.88
N ASP A 110 8.86 11.41 -9.44
CA ASP A 110 8.71 12.73 -8.83
C ASP A 110 7.38 13.42 -9.23
N ARG A 111 6.49 12.74 -9.98
CA ARG A 111 5.15 13.24 -10.36
C ARG A 111 4.05 12.85 -9.38
N VAL A 112 4.39 12.09 -8.34
CA VAL A 112 3.48 11.86 -7.20
C VAL A 112 3.30 13.16 -6.43
#